data_AF-A0A957LRI4-F1
#
_entry.id   AF-A0A957LRI4-F1
#
_cell.length_a   1.000
_cell.length_b   1.000
_cell.length_c   1.000
_cell.angle_alpha   90.00
_cell.angle_beta   90.00
_cell.angle_gamma   90.00
#
_symmetry.space_group_name_H-M   'P 1'
#
loop_
_entity.id
_entity.type
_entity.pdbx_description
1 polymer ?
#
loop_
_entity_poly.entity_id
_entity_poly.type
_entity_poly.pdbx_seq_one_letter_code
_entity_poly.pdbx_strand_id
1 'polypeptide(L)'
;AFAEGFTLRVYQMADGGAATAIIPAADGSAAVTFYVARTGATLSVEWEGAPARWCVLLAGVASIASVTGGEAESSAEGVYLTPTDGSAKLAVSLDRVP
;
A
#
# COMPACT_ATOMS: atom_id res chain seq x y z
N ALA A 1 -7.21 1.26 -18.12
CA ALA A 1 -7.39 2.56 -17.42
C ALA A 1 -6.17 2.82 -16.54
N PHE A 2 -5.88 4.05 -16.09
CA PHE A 2 -4.72 4.30 -15.21
C PHE A 2 -4.80 3.56 -13.85
N ALA A 3 -6.00 3.16 -13.43
CA ALA A 3 -6.27 2.40 -12.20
C ALA A 3 -6.16 0.86 -12.38
N GLU A 4 -5.45 0.39 -13.40
CA GLU A 4 -5.22 -1.04 -13.65
C GLU A 4 -3.73 -1.35 -13.80
N GLY A 5 -3.24 -2.40 -13.13
CA GLY A 5 -1.88 -2.90 -13.35
C GLY A 5 -0.76 -2.04 -12.72
N PHE A 6 -1.09 -1.11 -11.84
CA PHE A 6 -0.10 -0.21 -11.23
C PHE A 6 0.45 -0.76 -9.91
N THR A 7 1.61 -0.23 -9.51
CA THR A 7 2.20 -0.44 -8.19
C THR A 7 2.24 0.87 -7.42
N LEU A 8 1.58 0.92 -6.27
CA LEU A 8 1.73 2.02 -5.32
C LEU A 8 3.01 1.81 -4.52
N ARG A 9 4.00 2.68 -4.69
CA ARG A 9 5.27 2.58 -3.94
C ARG A 9 5.23 3.46 -2.69
N VAL A 10 5.43 2.85 -1.53
CA VAL A 10 5.55 3.53 -0.23
C VAL A 10 7.00 3.47 0.21
N TYR A 11 7.65 4.63 0.35
CA TYR A 11 9.05 4.71 0.73
C TYR A 11 9.18 4.98 2.23
N GLN A 12 9.74 4.01 2.96
CA GLN A 12 10.21 4.12 4.35
C GLN A 12 9.51 5.17 5.23
N MET A 13 8.18 5.09 5.31
CA MET A 13 7.38 6.06 6.05
C MET A 13 7.77 6.04 7.54
N ALA A 14 8.13 7.20 8.07
CA ALA A 14 8.45 7.36 9.49
C ALA A 14 7.21 7.14 10.37
N ASP A 15 7.43 6.82 11.65
CA ASP A 15 6.33 6.75 12.63
C ASP A 15 5.60 8.10 12.73
N GLY A 16 4.27 8.06 12.84
CA GLY A 16 3.37 9.21 12.76
C GLY A 16 3.23 9.81 11.36
N GLY A 17 3.90 9.24 10.36
CA GLY A 17 3.83 9.70 8.97
C GLY A 17 2.49 9.40 8.33
N ALA A 18 2.06 10.28 7.42
CA ALA A 18 0.89 10.09 6.57
C ALA A 18 1.16 10.61 5.16
N ALA A 19 0.55 9.99 4.16
CA ALA A 19 0.62 10.38 2.76
C ALA A 19 -0.70 10.07 2.04
N THR A 20 -1.00 10.87 1.02
CA THR A 20 -2.13 10.66 0.12
C THR A 20 -1.63 10.55 -1.31
N ALA A 21 -2.15 9.59 -2.07
CA ALA A 21 -1.86 9.44 -3.49
C ALA A 21 -3.16 9.30 -4.27
N ILE A 22 -3.24 9.96 -5.43
CA ILE A 22 -4.43 9.95 -6.29
C ILE A 22 -4.05 9.36 -7.64
N ILE A 23 -4.82 8.37 -8.08
CA ILE A 23 -4.76 7.87 -9.44
C ILE A 23 -5.84 8.59 -10.26
N PRO A 24 -5.47 9.40 -11.27
CA PRO A 24 -6.44 10.13 -12.06
C PRO A 24 -7.15 9.23 -13.08
N ALA A 25 -8.41 9.54 -13.37
CA ALA A 25 -9.14 9.07 -14.54
C ALA A 25 -8.67 9.79 -15.81
N ALA A 26 -9.15 9.33 -16.97
CA ALA A 26 -8.79 9.93 -18.26
C ALA A 26 -9.23 11.41 -18.40
N ASP A 27 -10.27 11.81 -17.66
CA ASP A 27 -10.78 13.18 -17.60
C ASP A 27 -10.11 14.04 -16.51
N GLY A 28 -9.12 13.49 -15.79
CA GLY A 28 -8.41 14.16 -14.70
C GLY A 28 -9.13 14.13 -13.35
N SER A 29 -10.34 13.58 -13.27
CA SER A 29 -11.01 13.34 -11.97
C SER A 29 -10.29 12.24 -11.17
N ALA A 30 -10.54 12.16 -9.86
CA ALA A 30 -9.95 11.11 -9.03
C ALA A 30 -10.63 9.76 -9.30
N ALA A 31 -9.90 8.80 -9.85
CA ALA A 31 -10.40 7.43 -10.04
C ALA A 31 -10.24 6.59 -8.76
N VAL A 32 -9.10 6.75 -8.08
CA VAL A 32 -8.78 6.08 -6.82
C VAL A 32 -7.96 7.02 -5.95
N THR A 33 -8.31 7.11 -4.67
CA THR A 33 -7.53 7.85 -3.67
C THR A 33 -7.01 6.88 -2.62
N PHE A 34 -5.72 6.95 -2.35
CA PHE A 34 -5.03 6.16 -1.34
C PHE A 34 -4.66 7.03 -0.15
N TYR A 35 -4.87 6.50 1.04
CA TYR A 35 -4.45 7.08 2.31
C TYR A 35 -3.50 6.09 2.99
N VAL A 36 -2.26 6.51 3.18
CA VAL A 36 -1.22 5.71 3.82
C VAL A 36 -0.85 6.39 5.12
N ALA A 37 -0.85 5.65 6.23
CA ALA A 37 -0.45 6.18 7.53
C ALA A 37 0.33 5.14 8.31
N ARG A 38 1.28 5.59 9.13
CA ARG A 38 2.02 4.73 10.05
C ARG A 38 1.79 5.16 11.50
N THR A 39 1.45 4.19 12.34
CA THR A 39 1.33 4.34 13.79
C THR A 39 2.13 3.23 14.47
N GLY A 40 3.25 3.58 15.07
CA GLY A 40 4.23 2.66 15.64
C GLY A 40 4.77 1.69 14.58
N ALA A 41 4.50 0.40 14.79
CA ALA A 41 4.88 -0.67 13.87
C ALA A 41 3.79 -0.97 12.82
N THR A 42 2.64 -0.31 12.86
CA THR A 42 1.53 -0.59 11.95
C THR A 42 1.50 0.43 10.83
N LEU A 43 1.57 -0.03 9.58
CA LEU A 43 1.31 0.77 8.39
C LEU A 43 -0.08 0.40 7.85
N SER A 44 -0.97 1.38 7.72
CA SER A 44 -2.28 1.22 7.10
C SER A 44 -2.28 1.82 5.70
N VAL A 45 -2.81 1.08 4.72
CA VAL A 45 -3.11 1.58 3.38
C VAL A 45 -4.62 1.42 3.18
N GLU A 46 -5.32 2.53 3.06
CA GLU A 46 -6.76 2.59 2.80
C GLU A 46 -6.99 3.21 1.42
N TRP A 47 -8.09 2.84 0.76
CA TRP A 47 -8.43 3.45 -0.52
C TRP A 47 -9.93 3.60 -0.75
N GLU A 48 -10.25 4.61 -1.55
CA GLU A 48 -11.58 4.89 -2.09
C GLU A 48 -11.54 4.71 -3.60
N GLY A 49 -12.57 4.07 -4.17
CA GLY A 49 -12.61 3.67 -5.57
C GLY A 49 -12.38 2.17 -5.76
N ALA A 50 -12.26 1.73 -7.02
CA ALA A 50 -12.15 0.32 -7.38
C ALA A 50 -10.90 0.04 -8.25
N PRO A 51 -9.69 0.14 -7.69
CA PRO A 51 -8.47 -0.25 -8.40
C PRO A 51 -8.48 -1.74 -8.73
N ALA A 52 -7.94 -2.11 -9.89
CA ALA A 52 -7.88 -3.50 -10.35
C ALA A 52 -6.44 -3.94 -10.63
N ARG A 53 -6.12 -5.21 -10.36
CA ARG A 53 -4.81 -5.83 -10.66
C ARG A 53 -3.62 -4.98 -10.19
N TRP A 54 -3.66 -4.52 -8.94
CA TRP A 54 -2.68 -3.59 -8.39
C TRP A 54 -1.99 -4.19 -7.17
N CYS A 55 -0.83 -3.62 -6.81
CA CYS A 55 -0.10 -4.00 -5.60
C CYS A 55 0.50 -2.77 -4.91
N VAL A 56 0.88 -2.94 -3.64
CA VAL A 56 1.71 -1.97 -2.91
C VAL A 56 3.13 -2.52 -2.83
N LEU A 57 4.14 -1.69 -3.05
CA LEU A 57 5.52 -2.01 -2.72
C LEU A 57 5.95 -1.17 -1.52
N LEU A 58 6.31 -1.83 -0.42
CA LEU A 58 7.02 -1.23 0.70
C LEU A 58 8.51 -1.16 0.37
N ALA A 59 8.90 -0.10 -0.34
CA ALA A 59 10.24 0.05 -0.88
C ALA A 59 11.27 0.21 0.25
N GLY A 60 12.31 -0.63 0.21
CA GLY A 60 13.37 -0.64 1.24
C GLY A 60 12.96 -1.26 2.57
N VAL A 61 11.82 -1.95 2.64
CA VAL A 61 11.42 -2.78 3.78
C VAL A 61 11.73 -4.24 3.44
N ALA A 62 12.65 -4.87 4.17
CA ALA A 62 13.13 -6.22 3.86
C ALA A 62 12.09 -7.32 4.14
N SER A 63 11.34 -7.17 5.23
CA SER A 63 10.33 -8.11 5.68
C SER A 63 9.29 -7.41 6.53
N ILE A 64 8.17 -8.09 6.73
CA ILE A 64 7.07 -7.67 7.59
C ILE A 64 6.70 -8.83 8.51
N ALA A 65 6.12 -8.51 9.66
CA ALA A 65 5.63 -9.52 10.59
C ALA A 65 4.31 -10.14 10.11
N SER A 66 3.41 -9.33 9.55
CA SER A 66 2.12 -9.79 9.03
C SER A 66 1.43 -8.75 8.16
N VAL A 67 0.47 -9.20 7.35
CA VAL A 67 -0.48 -8.35 6.63
C VAL A 67 -1.90 -8.89 6.82
N THR A 68 -2.86 -7.98 6.96
CA THR A 68 -4.30 -8.25 6.94
C THR A 68 -4.92 -7.55 5.73
N GLY A 69 -5.86 -8.21 5.04
CA GLY A 69 -6.53 -7.70 3.84
C GLY A 69 -5.78 -7.95 2.54
N GLY A 70 -4.72 -8.75 2.58
CA GLY A 70 -3.90 -9.08 1.42
C GLY A 70 -2.84 -10.13 1.73
N GLU A 71 -2.03 -10.41 0.73
CA GLU A 71 -0.89 -11.32 0.77
C GLU A 71 0.42 -10.51 0.64
N ALA A 72 1.51 -11.06 1.15
CA ALA A 72 2.82 -10.41 1.12
C ALA A 72 3.88 -11.31 0.49
N GLU A 73 4.74 -10.72 -0.31
CA GLU A 73 5.88 -11.38 -0.95
C GLU A 73 7.13 -10.51 -0.83
N SER A 74 8.18 -11.04 -0.21
CA SER A 74 9.47 -10.34 -0.08
C SER A 74 10.26 -10.42 -1.39
N SER A 75 10.91 -9.32 -1.75
CA SER A 75 11.76 -9.19 -2.92
C SER A 75 13.01 -8.35 -2.61
N ALA A 76 13.93 -8.24 -3.58
CA ALA A 76 15.11 -7.38 -3.44
C ALA A 76 14.78 -5.88 -3.35
N GLU A 77 13.65 -5.42 -3.90
CA GLU A 77 13.22 -4.02 -3.83
C GLU A 77 12.48 -3.67 -2.52
N GLY A 78 11.98 -4.70 -1.84
CA GLY A 78 11.16 -4.58 -0.63
C GLY A 78 10.05 -5.63 -0.61
N VAL A 79 9.00 -5.37 0.17
CA VAL A 79 7.84 -6.27 0.28
C VAL A 79 6.71 -5.82 -0.63
N TYR A 80 6.29 -6.69 -1.54
CA TYR A 80 5.08 -6.53 -2.35
C TYR A 80 3.87 -7.00 -1.55
N LEU A 81 2.79 -6.22 -1.58
CA LEU A 81 1.51 -6.53 -0.97
C LEU A 81 0.43 -6.57 -2.05
N THR A 82 -0.28 -7.68 -2.13
CA THR A 82 -1.39 -7.86 -3.05
C THR A 82 -2.68 -7.89 -2.25
N PRO A 83 -3.57 -6.89 -2.39
CA PRO A 83 -4.87 -6.90 -1.72
C PRO A 83 -5.72 -8.10 -2.12
N THR A 84 -6.41 -8.68 -1.15
CA THR A 84 -7.44 -9.69 -1.41
C THR A 84 -8.69 -9.02 -1.97
N ASP A 85 -9.34 -9.68 -2.93
CA ASP A 85 -10.61 -9.20 -3.51
C ASP A 85 -11.63 -8.82 -2.43
N GLY A 86 -12.25 -7.64 -2.60
CA GLY A 86 -13.24 -7.10 -1.67
C GLY A 86 -12.66 -6.37 -0.45
N SER A 87 -11.34 -6.36 -0.26
CA SER A 87 -10.71 -5.51 0.75
C SER A 87 -10.76 -4.04 0.32
N ALA A 88 -10.88 -3.13 1.30
CA ALA A 88 -10.73 -1.67 1.11
C ALA A 88 -9.52 -1.11 1.90
N LYS A 89 -8.80 -1.99 2.59
CA LYS A 89 -7.71 -1.65 3.49
C LYS A 89 -6.70 -2.79 3.57
N LEU A 90 -5.42 -2.43 3.62
CA LEU A 90 -4.33 -3.25 4.11
C LEU A 90 -3.87 -2.74 5.46
N ALA A 91 -3.66 -3.65 6.40
CA ALA A 91 -2.99 -3.36 7.67
C ALA A 91 -1.73 -4.22 7.76
N VAL A 92 -0.57 -3.58 7.82
CA VAL A 92 0.73 -4.23 7.75
C VAL A 92 1.45 -4.01 9.08
N SER A 93 1.87 -5.10 9.71
CA SER A 93 2.75 -5.06 10.88
C SER A 93 4.19 -5.15 10.41
N LEU A 94 4.96 -4.08 10.61
CA LEU A 94 6.38 -4.02 10.29
C LEU A 94 7.17 -4.78 11.35
N ASP A 95 8.26 -5.42 10.92
CA ASP A 95 9.21 -6.00 11.87
C ASP A 95 9.80 -4.89 12.75
N ARG A 96 10.05 -5.23 14.02
CA ARG A 96 10.82 -4.34 14.88
C ARG A 96 12.24 -4.31 14.36
N VAL A 97 12.74 -3.11 14.07
CA VAL A 97 14.18 -2.89 13.95
C VAL A 97 14.79 -3.18 15.34
N PRO A 98 15.82 -4.04 15.44
CA PRO A 98 16.47 -4.35 16.71
C PRO A 98 17.09 -3.14 17.39
#